data_AF-A0ABD0RBI3-F1
#
_entry.id   AF-A0ABD0RBI3-F1
#
_cell.length_a   1.000
_cell.length_b   1.000
_cell.length_c   1.000
_cell.angle_alpha   90.00
_cell.angle_beta   90.00
_cell.angle_gamma   90.00
#
_symmetry.space_group_name_H-M   'P 1'
#
loop_
_entity.id
_entity.type
_entity.pdbx_description
1 polymer ?
#
loop_
_entity_poly.entity_id
_entity_poly.type
_entity_poly.pdbx_seq_one_letter_code
_entity_poly.pdbx_strand_id
1 'polypeptide(L)' 'KVQVVITVLDYDKIGKNDAIGKVFVGLNSTGTELRHWSDMLANPRRPIAQWHVLKPEEE' A
#
# COMPACT_ATOMS: atom_id res chain seq x y z
N LYS A 1 -9.72 -10.54 9.12
CA LYS A 1 -9.35 -10.08 7.75
C LYS A 1 -8.05 -9.29 7.87
N VAL A 2 -7.12 -9.43 6.91
CA VAL A 2 -5.83 -8.71 6.92
C VAL A 2 -5.90 -7.52 5.97
N GLN A 3 -5.34 -6.39 6.41
CA GLN A 3 -5.12 -5.19 5.60
C GLN A 3 -3.69 -4.72 5.88
N VAL A 4 -2.98 -4.37 4.83
CA VAL A 4 -1.62 -3.81 4.87
C VAL A 4 -1.73 -2.35 4.45
N VAL A 5 -1.16 -1.45 5.26
CA VAL A 5 -1.03 -0.03 4.95
C VAL A 5 0.43 0.25 4.65
N ILE A 6 0.70 0.75 3.45
CA ILE A 6 2.03 1.14 3.01
C ILE A 6 2.05 2.66 2.93
N THR A 7 2.85 3.30 3.77
CA THR A 7 3.01 4.76 3.81
C THR A 7 4.39 5.13 3.30
N VAL A 8 4.45 6.08 2.39
CA VAL A 8 5.70 6.72 1.96
C VAL A 8 5.88 7.98 2.79
N LEU A 9 7.01 8.07 3.46
CA LEU A 9 7.39 9.18 4.31
C LEU A 9 8.54 9.95 3.66
N ASP A 10 8.51 11.27 3.75
CA ASP A 10 9.65 12.13 3.51
C ASP A 10 10.51 12.18 4.79
N TYR A 11 11.81 12.04 4.65
CA TYR A 11 12.71 11.92 5.80
C TYR A 11 13.32 13.27 6.16
N ASP A 12 13.11 13.68 7.42
CA ASP A 12 13.70 14.88 7.98
C ASP A 12 14.80 14.56 8.99
N LYS A 13 15.97 15.19 8.82
CA LYS A 13 17.12 15.00 9.71
C LYS A 13 16.85 15.54 11.12
N ILE A 14 16.06 16.60 11.23
CA ILE A 14 15.65 17.22 12.49
C ILE A 14 14.15 17.47 12.39
N GLY A 15 13.36 16.86 13.27
CA GLY A 15 11.91 16.95 13.23
C GLY A 15 11.24 15.59 13.09
N LYS A 16 9.96 15.59 12.77
CA LYS A 16 9.17 14.39 12.48
C LYS A 16 9.09 14.25 10.96
N ASN A 17 9.20 13.03 10.45
CA ASN A 17 8.96 12.73 9.04
C ASN A 17 7.50 13.02 8.66
N ASP A 18 7.32 13.69 7.53
CA ASP A 18 6.02 13.97 6.94
C ASP A 18 5.57 12.84 6.00
N ALA A 19 4.26 12.56 5.96
CA ALA A 19 3.75 11.58 5.01
C ALA A 19 3.54 12.21 3.64
N ILE A 20 4.13 11.58 2.62
CA ILE A 20 3.85 11.92 1.21
C ILE A 20 2.49 11.34 0.80
N GLY A 21 2.20 10.13 1.27
CA GLY A 21 0.92 9.45 1.01
C GLY A 21 0.96 7.97 1.40
N LYS A 22 -0.18 7.30 1.25
CA LYS A 22 -0.36 5.89 1.64
C LYS A 22 -1.17 5.10 0.62
N VAL A 23 -1.11 3.78 0.73
CA VAL A 23 -1.95 2.83 -0.02
C VAL A 23 -2.44 1.74 0.94
N PHE A 24 -3.71 1.36 0.81
CA PHE A 24 -4.31 0.24 1.53
C PHE A 24 -4.43 -0.97 0.60
N VAL A 25 -3.79 -2.09 0.97
CA VAL A 25 -3.89 -3.35 0.23
C VAL A 25 -4.51 -4.42 1.13
N GLY A 26 -5.58 -5.08 0.66
CA GLY A 26 -6.26 -6.10 1.43
C GLY A 26 -7.63 -6.46 0.84
N LEU A 27 -8.34 -7.36 1.53
CA LEU A 27 -9.67 -7.82 1.11
C LEU A 27 -10.75 -6.72 1.09
N ASN A 28 -10.52 -5.61 1.79
CA ASN A 28 -11.45 -4.49 1.84
C ASN A 28 -11.05 -3.34 0.89
N SER A 29 -9.95 -3.49 0.14
CA SER A 29 -9.56 -2.52 -0.88
C SER A 29 -10.48 -2.62 -2.10
N THR A 30 -10.37 -1.64 -3.00
CA THR A 30 -11.08 -1.65 -4.29
C THR A 30 -10.05 -1.55 -5.43
N GLY A 31 -10.49 -1.75 -6.68
CA GLY A 31 -9.66 -1.51 -7.86
C GLY A 31 -8.32 -2.27 -7.88
N THR A 32 -7.25 -1.52 -8.12
CA THR A 32 -5.88 -2.00 -8.37
C THR A 32 -5.30 -2.74 -7.16
N GLU A 33 -5.60 -2.27 -5.96
CA GLU A 33 -5.13 -2.78 -4.67
C GLU A 33 -5.77 -4.13 -4.35
N LEU A 34 -7.07 -4.27 -4.57
CA LEU A 34 -7.77 -5.55 -4.40
C LEU A 34 -7.29 -6.59 -5.42
N ARG A 35 -7.06 -6.16 -6.67
CA ARG A 35 -6.52 -7.04 -7.71
C ARG A 35 -5.13 -7.56 -7.32
N HIS A 36 -4.22 -6.68 -6.91
CA HIS A 36 -2.88 -7.08 -6.49
C HIS A 36 -2.94 -8.06 -5.31
N TRP A 37 -3.78 -7.78 -4.30
CA TRP A 37 -3.99 -8.69 -3.17
C TRP A 37 -4.50 -10.07 -3.63
N SER A 38 -5.44 -10.11 -4.57
CA SER A 38 -6.00 -11.34 -5.10
C SER A 38 -4.96 -12.14 -5.90
N ASP A 39 -4.16 -11.47 -6.72
CA ASP A 39 -3.09 -12.09 -7.51
C ASP A 39 -2.00 -12.71 -6.60
N MET A 40 -1.67 -12.03 -5.49
CA MET A 40 -0.75 -12.55 -4.47
C MET A 40 -1.30 -13.83 -3.81
N LEU A 41 -2.58 -13.86 -3.42
CA LEU A 41 -3.20 -15.03 -2.81
C LEU A 41 -3.31 -16.21 -3.80
N ALA A 42 -3.58 -15.92 -5.07
CA ALA A 42 -3.67 -16.94 -6.12
C ALA A 42 -2.30 -17.55 -6.49
N ASN A 43 -1.20 -16.88 -6.21
CA ASN A 43 0.16 -17.29 -6.62
C ASN A 43 1.12 -17.44 -5.41
N PRO A 44 0.90 -18.45 -4.54
CA PRO A 44 1.71 -18.61 -3.34
C PRO A 44 3.19 -18.82 -3.68
N ARG A 45 4.09 -18.15 -2.93
CA ARG A 45 5.55 -18.17 -3.10
C ARG A 45 6.07 -17.60 -4.42
N ARG A 46 5.23 -16.96 -5.23
CA ARG A 46 5.66 -16.17 -6.39
C ARG A 46 5.52 -14.69 -6.08
N PRO A 47 6.55 -13.87 -6.29
CA PRO A 47 6.43 -12.43 -6.13
C PRO A 47 5.52 -11.85 -7.22
N ILE A 48 4.61 -10.96 -6.82
CA ILE A 48 3.79 -10.15 -7.72
C ILE A 48 4.28 -8.70 -7.58
N ALA A 49 4.71 -8.10 -8.68
CA ALA A 49 5.20 -6.72 -8.70
C ALA A 49 4.17 -5.83 -9.39
N GLN A 50 3.79 -4.72 -8.74
CA GLN A 50 2.79 -3.80 -9.26
C GLN A 50 2.96 -2.40 -8.65
N TRP A 51 2.85 -1.38 -9.49
CA TRP A 51 2.80 0.01 -9.07
C TRP A 51 1.41 0.39 -8.56
N HIS A 52 1.36 1.27 -7.56
CA HIS A 52 0.14 1.86 -7.02
C HIS A 52 0.27 3.38 -6.96
N VAL A 53 -0.84 4.09 -7.12
CA VAL A 53 -0.89 5.55 -6.97
C VAL A 53 -1.13 5.87 -5.50
N LEU A 54 -0.23 6.64 -4.89
CA LEU A 54 -0.39 7.07 -3.50
C LEU A 54 -1.68 7.88 -3.33
N LYS A 55 -2.36 7.66 -2.20
CA LYS A 55 -3.48 8.47 -1.74
C LYS A 55 -3.00 9.42 -0.64
N PRO A 56 -3.66 10.58 -0.47
CA PRO A 56 -3.39 11.46 0.68
C PRO A 56 -3.41 10.71 2.01
N GLU A 57 -2.63 11.17 2.99
CA GLU A 57 -2.61 10.57 4.33
C GLU A 57 -3.98 10.70 5.03
N GLU A 58 -4.71 11.77 4.75
CA GLU A 58 -6.07 11.98 5.21
C GLU A 58 -7.05 11.43 4.15
N GLU A 59 -7.70 10.31 4.48
CA GLU A 59 -8.94 9.84 3.85
C GLU A 59 -10.02 9.76 4.93
#